data_AF-A0A956DEN3-F1
#
_entry.id   AF-A0A956DEN3-F1
#
_cell.length_a   1.000
_cell.length_b   1.000
_cell.length_c   1.000
_cell.angle_alpha   90.00
_cell.angle_beta   90.00
_cell.angle_gamma   90.00
#
_symmetry.space_group_name_H-M   'P 1'
#
loop_
_entity.id
_entity.type
_entity.pdbx_description
1 polymer ?
#
loop_
_entity_poly.entity_id
_entity_poly.type
_entity_poly.pdbx_seq_one_letter_code
_entity_poly.pdbx_strand_id
1 'polypeptide(L)'
;VEPDQVVAQIASAAVDAAAEREAEPLNVRFTSEMWRNYVNESPLGNFLADLLLEARPRADVAVLNAGGIRASMDEGPVTYGELYETFPFDNRFATVRLTVAQAKEILRFHLQRDDGALNLAGVRVEARCRGAELDVTIRDRRGRVMRDDRMLTVATSDYLATTPVFEGLPEGSVVLEESEPIREAFAASLRRRGGDVDPARYYDREHPRVALPSARPVRCAPAEAPTAE
;
A
#
# COMPACT_ATOMS: atom_id res chain seq x y z
N VAL A 1 -8.44 15.73 -34.06
CA VAL A 1 -9.73 15.01 -34.23
C VAL A 1 -10.77 15.86 -33.53
N GLU A 2 -11.82 16.28 -34.22
CA GLU A 2 -12.93 16.99 -33.58
C GLU A 2 -13.90 15.98 -32.95
N PRO A 3 -14.40 16.21 -31.72
CA PRO A 3 -15.38 15.33 -31.08
C PRO A 3 -16.69 15.31 -31.87
N ASP A 4 -17.35 14.15 -31.91
CA ASP A 4 -18.71 14.04 -32.44
C ASP A 4 -19.68 14.87 -31.59
N GLN A 5 -20.43 15.76 -32.23
CA GLN A 5 -21.29 16.73 -31.53
C GLN A 5 -22.45 16.06 -30.78
N VAL A 6 -22.97 14.94 -31.28
CA VAL A 6 -24.06 14.20 -30.62
C VAL A 6 -23.51 13.51 -29.37
N VAL A 7 -22.34 12.87 -29.47
CA VAL A 7 -21.68 12.26 -28.32
C VAL A 7 -21.32 13.30 -27.27
N ALA A 8 -20.78 14.46 -27.68
CA ALA A 8 -20.43 15.54 -26.78
C ALA A 8 -21.65 16.08 -26.03
N GLN A 9 -22.79 16.26 -26.71
CA GLN A 9 -24.02 16.71 -26.07
C GLN A 9 -24.56 15.70 -25.06
N ILE A 10 -24.54 14.40 -25.38
CA ILE A 10 -24.98 13.33 -24.46
C ILE A 10 -24.10 13.30 -23.20
N ALA A 11 -22.78 13.46 -23.37
CA ALA A 11 -21.83 13.37 -22.26
C ALA A 11 -21.71 14.65 -21.43
N SER A 12 -22.11 15.81 -21.97
CA SER A 12 -21.85 17.14 -21.40
C SER A 12 -22.13 17.25 -19.90
N ALA A 13 -23.35 16.92 -19.45
CA ALA A 13 -23.71 17.00 -18.04
C ALA A 13 -22.87 16.09 -17.13
N ALA A 14 -22.48 14.90 -17.60
CA ALA A 14 -21.62 13.99 -16.85
C ALA A 14 -20.16 14.47 -16.81
N VAL A 15 -19.68 15.06 -17.92
CA VAL A 15 -18.35 15.68 -18.00
C VAL A 15 -18.26 16.88 -17.07
N ASP A 16 -19.27 17.75 -17.05
CA ASP A 16 -19.31 18.91 -16.17
C ASP A 16 -19.33 18.49 -14.69
N ALA A 17 -20.17 17.51 -14.33
CA ALA A 17 -20.21 16.97 -12.97
C ALA A 17 -18.89 16.29 -12.55
N ALA A 18 -18.23 15.59 -13.48
CA ALA A 18 -16.92 15.00 -13.24
C ALA A 18 -15.86 16.09 -13.02
N ALA A 19 -15.84 17.12 -13.87
CA ALA A 19 -14.90 18.24 -13.75
C ALA A 19 -15.06 19.00 -12.42
N GLU A 20 -16.30 19.24 -11.98
CA GLU A 20 -16.58 19.83 -10.67
C GLU A 20 -16.02 18.96 -9.54
N ARG A 21 -16.25 17.64 -9.60
CA ARG A 21 -15.79 16.69 -8.59
C ARG A 21 -14.26 16.56 -8.58
N GLU A 22 -13.63 16.54 -9.75
CA GLU A 22 -12.18 16.47 -9.91
C GLU A 22 -11.49 17.69 -9.31
N ALA A 23 -12.09 18.88 -9.46
CA ALA A 23 -11.56 20.14 -8.94
C ALA A 23 -11.72 20.31 -7.42
N GLU A 24 -12.44 19.42 -6.73
CA GLU A 24 -12.66 19.55 -5.29
C GLU A 24 -11.36 19.44 -4.48
N PRO A 25 -11.02 20.43 -3.64
CA PRO A 25 -9.82 20.38 -2.83
C PRO A 25 -9.96 19.37 -1.67
N LEU A 26 -8.87 18.66 -1.38
CA LEU A 26 -8.78 17.75 -0.24
C LEU A 26 -8.07 18.38 0.98
N ASN A 27 -7.92 19.71 0.99
CA ASN A 27 -7.32 20.54 2.04
C ASN A 27 -5.86 20.23 2.42
N VAL A 28 -5.20 19.31 1.72
CA VAL A 28 -3.79 18.96 1.90
C VAL A 28 -2.96 19.51 0.75
N ARG A 29 -1.69 19.82 1.02
CA ARG A 29 -0.71 20.20 0.01
C ARG A 29 0.58 19.38 0.19
N PHE A 30 1.07 18.72 -0.85
CA PHE A 30 2.37 18.06 -0.81
C PHE A 30 3.51 19.07 -1.02
N THR A 31 4.58 18.97 -0.22
CA THR A 31 5.74 19.89 -0.31
C THR A 31 6.77 19.50 -1.37
N SER A 32 6.60 18.34 -1.99
CA SER A 32 7.32 17.84 -3.16
C SER A 32 6.47 16.75 -3.82
N GLU A 33 6.88 16.21 -4.96
CA GLU A 33 6.21 15.05 -5.57
C GLU A 33 6.07 13.88 -4.56
N MET A 34 4.86 13.34 -4.44
CA MET A 34 4.56 12.11 -3.72
C MET A 34 4.64 10.95 -4.72
N TRP A 35 5.86 10.51 -5.01
CA TRP A 35 6.11 9.51 -6.06
C TRP A 35 5.72 8.07 -5.64
N ARG A 36 5.35 7.26 -6.64
CA ARG A 36 5.09 5.82 -6.49
C ARG A 36 6.21 4.94 -7.02
N ASN A 37 6.29 3.70 -6.54
CA ASN A 37 7.11 2.65 -7.13
C ASN A 37 6.33 1.33 -7.18
N TYR A 38 6.44 0.62 -8.31
CA TYR A 38 5.74 -0.66 -8.46
C TYR A 38 6.43 -1.79 -7.71
N VAL A 39 7.76 -1.85 -7.76
CA VAL A 39 8.55 -3.00 -7.26
C VAL A 39 8.98 -2.81 -5.80
N ASN A 40 9.26 -1.57 -5.43
CA ASN A 40 9.83 -1.19 -4.13
C ASN A 40 8.88 -0.28 -3.34
N GLU A 41 9.24 -0.06 -2.09
CA GLU A 41 8.60 0.92 -1.21
C GLU A 41 8.69 2.35 -1.79
N SER A 42 7.67 3.16 -1.52
CA SER A 42 7.59 4.55 -1.99
C SER A 42 6.87 5.42 -0.96
N PRO A 43 7.12 6.75 -0.93
CA PRO A 43 6.42 7.65 -0.03
C PRO A 43 4.91 7.61 -0.27
N LEU A 44 4.45 7.57 -1.54
CA LEU A 44 3.02 7.47 -1.83
C LEU A 44 2.41 6.17 -1.30
N GLY A 45 3.09 5.04 -1.54
CA GLY A 45 2.61 3.74 -1.06
C GLY A 45 2.49 3.68 0.47
N ASN A 46 3.49 4.22 1.17
CA ASN A 46 3.48 4.31 2.63
C ASN A 46 2.42 5.28 3.16
N PHE A 47 2.24 6.42 2.49
CA PHE A 47 1.23 7.40 2.82
C PHE A 47 -0.18 6.82 2.72
N LEU A 48 -0.50 6.15 1.60
CA LEU A 48 -1.81 5.51 1.41
C LEU A 48 -2.03 4.34 2.38
N ALA A 49 -0.99 3.56 2.69
CA ALA A 49 -1.09 2.51 3.71
C ALA A 49 -1.37 3.10 5.10
N ASP A 50 -0.78 4.25 5.45
CA ASP A 50 -1.07 4.95 6.69
C ASP A 50 -2.52 5.45 6.73
N LEU A 51 -3.02 6.05 5.64
CA LEU A 51 -4.43 6.47 5.52
C LEU A 51 -5.40 5.29 5.67
N LEU A 52 -5.06 4.12 5.12
CA LEU A 52 -5.86 2.91 5.29
C LEU A 52 -5.93 2.48 6.76
N LEU A 53 -4.81 2.53 7.46
CA LEU A 53 -4.74 2.19 8.88
C LEU A 53 -5.44 3.23 9.76
N GLU A 54 -5.38 4.51 9.42
CA GLU A 54 -6.15 5.59 10.06
C GLU A 54 -7.65 5.38 9.90
N ALA A 55 -8.11 4.96 8.71
CA ALA A 55 -9.51 4.68 8.43
C ALA A 55 -10.05 3.40 9.12
N ARG A 56 -9.15 2.52 9.58
CA ARG A 56 -9.48 1.29 10.33
C ARG A 56 -8.64 1.19 11.61
N PRO A 57 -8.92 2.01 12.64
CA PRO A 57 -8.09 2.11 13.84
C PRO A 57 -8.06 0.85 14.72
N ARG A 58 -8.89 -0.16 14.42
CA ARG A 58 -8.88 -1.47 15.08
C ARG A 58 -7.88 -2.45 14.44
N ALA A 59 -7.35 -2.14 13.25
CA ALA A 59 -6.33 -2.95 12.62
C ALA A 59 -4.95 -2.68 13.24
N ASP A 60 -4.12 -3.72 13.34
CA ASP A 60 -2.72 -3.62 13.75
C ASP A 60 -1.84 -3.15 12.57
N VAL A 61 -2.18 -3.61 11.37
CA VAL A 61 -1.39 -3.47 10.14
C VAL A 61 -2.32 -3.07 8.99
N ALA A 62 -1.82 -2.27 8.06
CA ALA A 62 -2.46 -2.07 6.77
C ALA A 62 -1.56 -2.55 5.64
N VAL A 63 -2.15 -3.13 4.60
CA VAL A 63 -1.47 -3.64 3.41
C VAL A 63 -2.19 -3.15 2.16
N LEU A 64 -1.44 -2.59 1.21
CA LEU A 64 -1.92 -2.25 -0.13
C LEU A 64 -0.96 -2.78 -1.18
N ASN A 65 -1.47 -3.33 -2.28
CA ASN A 65 -0.65 -3.72 -3.41
C ASN A 65 -0.28 -2.50 -4.26
N ALA A 66 0.98 -2.40 -4.69
CA ALA A 66 1.47 -1.31 -5.52
C ALA A 66 0.74 -1.20 -6.86
N GLY A 67 0.21 -2.31 -7.39
CA GLY A 67 -0.62 -2.31 -8.60
C GLY A 67 -1.93 -1.52 -8.48
N GLY A 68 -2.42 -1.31 -7.25
CA GLY A 68 -3.56 -0.45 -6.94
C GLY A 68 -3.26 1.05 -7.06
N ILE A 69 -1.98 1.45 -7.07
CA ILE A 69 -1.52 2.83 -7.14
C ILE A 69 -1.03 3.12 -8.56
N ARG A 70 -1.71 4.01 -9.27
CA ARG A 70 -1.61 4.12 -10.73
C ARG A 70 -0.77 5.32 -11.18
N ALA A 71 -0.80 6.42 -10.44
CA ALA A 71 -0.02 7.62 -10.71
C ALA A 71 0.75 8.07 -9.45
N SER A 72 1.81 8.86 -9.66
CA SER A 72 2.35 9.73 -8.61
C SER A 72 1.38 10.89 -8.37
N MET A 73 1.54 11.60 -7.26
CA MET A 73 0.85 12.87 -7.02
C MET A 73 1.86 14.02 -7.02
N ASP A 74 1.52 15.12 -7.68
CA ASP A 74 2.38 16.26 -7.89
C ASP A 74 2.63 17.04 -6.59
N GLU A 75 3.67 17.87 -6.60
CA GLU A 75 3.83 18.89 -5.57
C GLU A 75 2.67 19.89 -5.65
N GLY A 76 2.15 20.32 -4.50
CA GLY A 76 1.12 21.34 -4.43
C GLY A 76 -0.22 20.84 -3.89
N PRO A 77 -1.30 21.63 -4.10
CA PRO A 77 -2.60 21.34 -3.52
C PRO A 77 -3.19 20.06 -4.09
N VAL A 78 -3.67 19.19 -3.21
CA VAL A 78 -4.25 17.90 -3.58
C VAL A 78 -5.74 18.06 -3.89
N THR A 79 -6.16 17.55 -5.04
CA THR A 79 -7.57 17.50 -5.45
C THR A 79 -8.13 16.08 -5.40
N TYR A 80 -9.46 15.97 -5.47
CA TYR A 80 -10.10 14.65 -5.59
C TYR A 80 -9.77 13.99 -6.93
N GLY A 81 -9.66 14.75 -8.03
CA GLY A 81 -9.27 14.22 -9.33
C GLY A 81 -7.90 13.55 -9.31
N GLU A 82 -6.91 14.21 -8.70
CA GLU A 82 -5.56 13.65 -8.55
C GLU A 82 -5.55 12.36 -7.70
N LEU A 83 -6.33 12.33 -6.62
CA LEU A 83 -6.51 11.12 -5.82
C LEU A 83 -7.21 10.01 -6.61
N TYR A 84 -8.19 10.37 -7.45
CA TYR A 84 -8.91 9.44 -8.31
C TYR A 84 -7.98 8.82 -9.35
N GLU A 85 -7.19 9.61 -10.06
CA GLU A 85 -6.18 9.11 -11.00
C GLU A 85 -5.15 8.21 -10.32
N THR A 86 -4.76 8.56 -9.10
CA THR A 86 -3.79 7.80 -8.30
C THR A 86 -4.33 6.47 -7.79
N PHE A 87 -5.57 6.45 -7.28
CA PHE A 87 -6.22 5.28 -6.67
C PHE A 87 -7.64 5.08 -7.25
N PRO A 88 -7.74 4.67 -8.54
CA PRO A 88 -8.99 4.78 -9.32
C PRO A 88 -9.97 3.64 -9.06
N PHE A 89 -9.53 2.54 -8.47
CA PHE A 89 -10.39 1.38 -8.28
C PHE A 89 -11.37 1.60 -7.13
N ASP A 90 -12.62 1.19 -7.33
CA ASP A 90 -13.67 1.21 -6.31
C ASP A 90 -13.53 0.05 -5.30
N ASN A 91 -12.29 -0.33 -5.00
CA ASN A 91 -11.96 -1.33 -4.01
C ASN A 91 -12.50 -0.89 -2.64
N ARG A 92 -13.16 -1.81 -1.95
CA ARG A 92 -13.68 -1.61 -0.60
C ARG A 92 -12.73 -2.19 0.44
N PHE A 93 -13.02 -1.93 1.70
CA PHE A 93 -12.21 -2.46 2.79
C PHE A 93 -12.41 -3.97 2.94
N ALA A 94 -11.34 -4.65 3.33
CA ALA A 94 -11.38 -6.00 3.85
C ALA A 94 -10.49 -6.10 5.07
N THR A 95 -10.88 -6.97 5.99
CA THR A 95 -10.10 -7.31 7.18
C THR A 95 -9.61 -8.75 7.08
N VAL A 96 -8.32 -8.96 7.31
CA VAL A 96 -7.69 -10.29 7.35
C VAL A 96 -7.13 -10.55 8.75
N ARG A 97 -7.46 -11.69 9.33
CA ARG A 97 -6.93 -12.16 10.61
C ARG A 97 -5.91 -13.26 10.38
N LEU A 98 -4.68 -13.05 10.83
CA LEU A 98 -3.58 -14.00 10.63
C LEU A 98 -2.55 -13.87 11.75
N THR A 99 -1.78 -14.91 11.98
CA THR A 99 -0.65 -14.90 12.91
C THR A 99 0.55 -14.17 12.30
N VAL A 100 1.45 -13.65 13.13
CA VAL A 100 2.74 -13.11 12.67
C VAL A 100 3.53 -14.14 11.87
N ALA A 101 3.47 -15.43 12.23
CA ALA A 101 4.06 -16.50 11.44
C ALA A 101 3.52 -16.53 10.00
N GLN A 102 2.19 -16.51 9.83
CA GLN A 102 1.56 -16.48 8.51
C GLN A 102 1.91 -15.20 7.73
N ALA A 103 1.97 -14.03 8.39
CA ALA A 103 2.43 -12.80 7.75
C ALA A 103 3.87 -12.93 7.21
N LYS A 104 4.76 -13.54 7.98
CA LYS A 104 6.15 -13.78 7.56
C LYS A 104 6.21 -14.70 6.34
N GLU A 105 5.40 -15.75 6.27
CA GLU A 105 5.32 -16.62 5.10
C GLU A 105 4.87 -15.85 3.85
N ILE A 106 3.79 -15.07 3.97
CA ILE A 106 3.26 -14.24 2.86
C ILE A 106 4.34 -13.27 2.37
N LEU A 107 4.99 -12.54 3.28
CA LEU A 107 6.05 -11.60 2.94
C LEU A 107 7.26 -12.32 2.33
N ARG A 108 7.70 -13.44 2.89
CA ARG A 108 8.82 -14.23 2.35
C ARG A 108 8.55 -14.68 0.92
N PHE A 109 7.35 -15.19 0.65
CA PHE A 109 6.96 -15.62 -0.69
C PHE A 109 6.93 -14.43 -1.66
N HIS A 110 6.30 -13.32 -1.24
CA HIS A 110 6.13 -12.14 -2.07
C HIS A 110 7.46 -11.44 -2.40
N LEU A 111 8.37 -11.32 -1.43
CA LEU A 111 9.66 -10.63 -1.62
C LEU A 111 10.59 -11.31 -2.64
N GLN A 112 10.39 -12.61 -2.90
CA GLN A 112 11.14 -13.39 -3.88
C GLN A 112 10.55 -13.35 -5.30
N ARG A 113 9.58 -12.46 -5.54
CA ARG A 113 8.83 -12.33 -6.80
C ARG A 113 8.78 -10.87 -7.25
N ASP A 114 8.44 -10.65 -8.51
CA ASP A 114 8.32 -9.31 -9.14
C ASP A 114 6.86 -8.88 -9.32
N ASP A 115 5.98 -9.34 -8.43
CA ASP A 115 4.52 -9.17 -8.54
C ASP A 115 4.06 -7.82 -7.93
N GLY A 116 4.91 -6.80 -8.00
CA GLY A 116 4.72 -5.49 -7.34
C GLY A 116 5.02 -5.52 -5.84
N ALA A 117 5.00 -4.38 -5.15
CA ALA A 117 5.22 -4.25 -3.71
C ALA A 117 3.94 -4.37 -2.90
N LEU A 118 4.08 -4.88 -1.67
CA LEU A 118 3.10 -4.68 -0.60
C LEU A 118 3.54 -3.46 0.21
N ASN A 119 2.76 -2.39 0.14
CA ASN A 119 2.95 -1.19 0.94
C ASN A 119 2.33 -1.40 2.32
N LEU A 120 3.12 -1.17 3.37
CA LEU A 120 2.77 -1.55 4.73
C LEU A 120 2.65 -0.33 5.64
N ALA A 121 1.72 -0.38 6.57
CA ALA A 121 1.68 0.51 7.73
C ALA A 121 1.44 -0.29 9.02
N GLY A 122 1.86 0.27 10.16
CA GLY A 122 1.72 -0.39 11.47
C GLY A 122 2.92 -1.23 11.91
N VAL A 123 3.74 -1.67 10.97
CA VAL A 123 4.91 -2.53 11.23
C VAL A 123 6.13 -2.09 10.42
N ARG A 124 7.30 -2.57 10.84
CA ARG A 124 8.54 -2.60 10.06
C ARG A 124 8.90 -4.05 9.78
N VAL A 125 9.35 -4.33 8.56
CA VAL A 125 9.77 -5.64 8.07
C VAL A 125 11.25 -5.60 7.77
N GLU A 126 11.97 -6.62 8.21
CA GLU A 126 13.39 -6.79 7.98
C GLU A 126 13.62 -8.18 7.41
N ALA A 127 14.11 -8.26 6.18
CA ALA A 127 14.43 -9.51 5.50
C ALA A 127 15.95 -9.72 5.44
N ARG A 128 16.42 -10.94 5.72
CA ARG A 128 17.85 -11.29 5.70
C ARG A 128 18.04 -12.68 5.13
N CYS A 129 19.01 -12.86 4.24
CA CYS A 129 19.38 -14.20 3.78
C CYS A 129 20.16 -14.93 4.88
N ARG A 130 19.75 -16.17 5.18
CA ARG A 130 20.45 -17.12 6.05
C ARG A 130 20.75 -18.38 5.24
N GLY A 131 21.90 -18.38 4.58
CA GLY A 131 22.18 -19.38 3.54
C GLY A 131 21.20 -19.21 2.38
N ALA A 132 20.60 -20.32 1.94
CA ALA A 132 19.59 -20.30 0.86
C ALA A 132 18.21 -19.78 1.29
N GLU A 133 17.95 -19.61 2.59
CA GLU A 133 16.65 -19.22 3.11
C GLU A 133 16.55 -17.71 3.32
N LEU A 134 15.37 -17.13 3.05
CA LEU A 134 15.06 -15.75 3.37
C LEU A 134 14.35 -15.68 4.72
N ASP A 135 15.02 -15.18 5.74
CA ASP A 135 14.41 -14.93 7.06
C ASP A 135 13.68 -13.58 7.07
N VAL A 136 12.51 -13.52 7.70
CA VAL A 136 11.68 -12.30 7.78
C VAL A 136 11.35 -12.02 9.24
N THR A 137 11.73 -10.83 9.70
CA THR A 137 11.39 -10.32 11.03
C THR A 137 10.38 -9.18 10.90
N ILE A 138 9.31 -9.24 11.70
CA ILE A 138 8.30 -8.18 11.80
C ILE A 138 8.43 -7.50 13.16
N ARG A 139 8.52 -6.17 13.15
CA ARG A 139 8.61 -5.33 14.34
C ARG A 139 7.40 -4.40 14.43
N ASP A 140 6.91 -4.18 15.65
CA ASP A 140 5.87 -3.19 15.90
C ASP A 140 6.39 -1.75 15.74
N ARG A 141 5.49 -0.75 15.85
CA ARG A 141 5.85 0.68 15.79
C ARG A 141 6.88 1.14 16.83
N ARG A 142 7.14 0.34 17.88
CA ARG A 142 8.15 0.61 18.91
C ARG A 142 9.46 -0.14 18.66
N GLY A 143 9.60 -0.80 17.51
CA GLY A 143 10.79 -1.56 17.12
C GLY A 143 10.91 -2.95 17.75
N ARG A 144 9.88 -3.41 18.49
CA ARG A 144 9.91 -4.69 19.19
C ARG A 144 9.55 -5.81 18.24
N VAL A 145 10.34 -6.90 18.25
CA VAL A 145 10.04 -8.10 17.46
C VAL A 145 8.71 -8.69 17.91
N MET A 146 7.85 -8.97 16.94
CA MET A 146 6.55 -9.57 17.20
C MET A 146 6.69 -11.09 17.28
N ARG A 147 6.04 -11.69 18.29
CA ARG A 147 6.01 -13.15 18.46
C ARG A 147 5.17 -13.81 17.37
N ASP A 148 5.59 -14.98 16.93
CA ASP A 148 4.97 -15.74 15.84
C ASP A 148 3.50 -16.11 16.10
N ASP A 149 3.16 -16.40 17.36
CA ASP A 149 1.81 -16.76 17.81
C ASP A 149 0.86 -15.57 17.96
N ARG A 150 1.35 -14.33 17.85
CA ARG A 150 0.50 -13.15 17.96
C ARG A 150 -0.42 -13.07 16.76
N MET A 151 -1.73 -12.99 17.04
CA MET A 151 -2.73 -12.65 16.04
C MET A 151 -2.64 -11.17 15.66
N LEU A 152 -2.73 -10.90 14.36
CA LEU A 152 -2.83 -9.60 13.74
C LEU A 152 -4.22 -9.43 13.14
N THR A 153 -4.73 -8.20 13.22
CA THR A 153 -5.82 -7.72 12.37
C THR A 153 -5.22 -6.84 11.28
N VAL A 154 -5.38 -7.24 10.02
CA VAL A 154 -4.82 -6.55 8.86
C VAL A 154 -5.95 -5.87 8.08
N ALA A 155 -5.87 -4.56 7.89
CA ALA A 155 -6.72 -3.83 6.96
C ALA A 155 -6.12 -3.88 5.54
N THR A 156 -6.94 -4.16 4.54
CA THR A 156 -6.52 -4.26 3.13
C THR A 156 -7.71 -3.92 2.22
N SER A 157 -7.54 -4.03 0.91
CA SER A 157 -8.65 -4.01 -0.05
C SER A 157 -9.30 -5.39 -0.21
N ASP A 158 -10.59 -5.40 -0.53
CA ASP A 158 -11.34 -6.57 -0.99
C ASP A 158 -10.67 -7.27 -2.19
N TYR A 159 -10.15 -6.49 -3.14
CA TYR A 159 -9.36 -7.00 -4.25
C TYR A 159 -8.17 -7.80 -3.73
N LEU A 160 -7.29 -7.19 -2.92
CA LEU A 160 -6.07 -7.86 -2.48
C LEU A 160 -6.39 -9.08 -1.60
N ALA A 161 -7.42 -8.96 -0.75
CA ALA A 161 -7.92 -10.02 0.13
C ALA A 161 -8.40 -11.28 -0.61
N THR A 162 -8.76 -11.15 -1.89
CA THR A 162 -9.24 -12.27 -2.73
C THR A 162 -8.20 -12.77 -3.74
N THR A 163 -6.98 -12.24 -3.69
CA THR A 163 -5.85 -12.74 -4.50
C THR A 163 -5.05 -13.85 -3.77
N PRO A 164 -4.14 -14.55 -4.47
CA PRO A 164 -3.23 -15.52 -3.86
C PRO A 164 -2.34 -14.99 -2.73
N VAL A 165 -2.26 -13.67 -2.52
CA VAL A 165 -1.49 -13.07 -1.41
C VAL A 165 -1.96 -13.58 -0.04
N PHE A 166 -3.28 -13.78 0.13
CA PHE A 166 -3.87 -14.26 1.38
C PHE A 166 -4.45 -15.67 1.26
N GLU A 167 -4.09 -16.41 0.21
CA GLU A 167 -4.49 -17.79 0.02
C GLU A 167 -3.84 -18.71 1.07
N GLY A 168 -4.52 -19.79 1.43
CA GLY A 168 -4.04 -20.77 2.41
C GLY A 168 -4.22 -20.37 3.88
N LEU A 169 -4.82 -19.19 4.15
CA LEU A 169 -5.26 -18.85 5.51
C LEU A 169 -6.46 -19.71 5.94
N PRO A 170 -6.65 -19.95 7.25
CA PRO A 170 -7.80 -20.68 7.77
C PRO A 170 -9.14 -20.07 7.33
N GLU A 171 -10.16 -20.89 7.20
CA GLU A 171 -11.52 -20.43 6.91
C GLU A 171 -11.97 -19.36 7.92
N GLY A 172 -12.64 -18.32 7.42
CA GLY A 172 -13.07 -17.17 8.23
C GLY A 172 -11.98 -16.16 8.58
N SER A 173 -10.75 -16.34 8.08
CA SER A 173 -9.67 -15.36 8.25
C SER A 173 -9.91 -14.06 7.49
N VAL A 174 -10.64 -14.11 6.36
CA VAL A 174 -10.91 -12.96 5.50
C VAL A 174 -12.37 -12.53 5.67
N VAL A 175 -12.58 -11.24 5.90
CA VAL A 175 -13.89 -10.59 5.97
C VAL A 175 -13.89 -9.43 4.98
N LEU A 176 -14.74 -9.51 3.96
CA LEU A 176 -15.01 -8.39 3.04
C LEU A 176 -16.01 -7.44 3.69
N GLU A 177 -15.75 -6.13 3.63
CA GLU A 177 -16.61 -5.13 4.26
C GLU A 177 -17.55 -4.49 3.23
N GLU A 178 -18.85 -4.54 3.49
CA GLU A 178 -19.81 -3.68 2.81
C GLU A 178 -19.60 -2.22 3.26
N SER A 179 -18.82 -1.48 2.47
CA SER A 179 -18.36 -0.13 2.79
C SER A 179 -18.32 0.75 1.53
N GLU A 180 -18.13 2.05 1.74
CA GLU A 180 -17.73 2.95 0.66
C GLU A 180 -16.35 2.55 0.09
N PRO A 181 -16.03 2.93 -1.16
CA PRO A 181 -14.69 2.75 -1.70
C PRO A 181 -13.62 3.34 -0.77
N ILE A 182 -12.48 2.68 -0.66
CA ILE A 182 -11.34 3.14 0.15
C ILE A 182 -10.94 4.57 -0.22
N ARG A 183 -11.06 4.95 -1.50
CA ARG A 183 -10.78 6.31 -1.98
C ARG A 183 -11.61 7.38 -1.26
N GLU A 184 -12.88 7.13 -0.97
CA GLU A 184 -13.72 8.10 -0.25
C GLU A 184 -13.24 8.29 1.19
N ALA A 185 -12.85 7.20 1.86
CA ALA A 185 -12.26 7.27 3.18
C ALA A 185 -10.92 8.04 3.18
N PHE A 186 -10.10 7.87 2.15
CA PHE A 186 -8.87 8.65 1.96
C PHE A 186 -9.19 10.13 1.76
N ALA A 187 -10.09 10.48 0.85
CA ALA A 187 -10.51 11.85 0.61
C ALA A 187 -11.05 12.51 1.89
N ALA A 188 -11.87 11.80 2.66
CA ALA A 188 -12.37 12.27 3.94
C ALA A 188 -11.25 12.46 4.99
N SER A 189 -10.26 11.57 5.03
CA SER A 189 -9.11 11.71 5.94
C SER A 189 -8.25 12.93 5.58
N LEU A 190 -7.96 13.13 4.29
CA LEU A 190 -7.19 14.27 3.80
C LEU A 190 -7.89 15.59 4.15
N ARG A 191 -9.20 15.70 3.85
CA ARG A 191 -9.99 16.90 4.18
C ARG A 191 -9.97 17.25 5.66
N ARG A 192 -10.03 16.24 6.54
CA ARG A 192 -9.97 16.43 8.01
C ARG A 192 -8.57 16.78 8.50
N ARG A 193 -7.53 16.19 7.90
CA ARG A 193 -6.15 16.41 8.28
C ARG A 193 -5.72 17.84 7.98
N GLY A 194 -5.91 18.27 6.74
CA GLY A 194 -5.48 19.56 6.23
C GLY A 194 -3.96 19.79 6.25
N GLY A 195 -3.52 20.88 5.63
CA GLY A 195 -2.16 21.41 5.77
C GLY A 195 -1.10 20.71 4.93
N ASP A 196 0.15 21.01 5.26
CA ASP A 196 1.31 20.59 4.49
C ASP A 196 1.75 19.16 4.86
N VAL A 197 1.93 18.33 3.85
CA VAL A 197 2.41 16.95 3.98
C VAL A 197 3.74 16.82 3.27
N ASP A 198 4.77 16.49 4.04
CA ASP A 198 6.14 16.31 3.56
C ASP A 198 6.40 14.84 3.18
N PRO A 199 6.61 14.53 1.88
CA PRO A 199 6.86 13.15 1.42
C PRO A 199 8.06 12.49 2.10
N ALA A 200 9.07 13.24 2.54
CA ALA A 200 10.25 12.69 3.22
C ALA A 200 9.91 12.02 4.56
N ARG A 201 8.76 12.35 5.17
CA ARG A 201 8.27 11.66 6.39
C ARG A 201 7.78 10.25 6.12
N TYR A 202 7.42 9.94 4.87
CA TYR A 202 6.81 8.67 4.51
C TYR A 202 7.81 7.68 3.97
N TYR A 203 8.95 8.11 3.46
CA TYR A 203 9.99 7.20 2.98
C TYR A 203 11.39 7.73 3.31
N ASP A 204 12.12 6.93 4.08
CA ASP A 204 13.54 7.11 4.38
C ASP A 204 14.29 5.92 3.79
N ARG A 205 15.23 6.20 2.88
CA ARG A 205 16.03 5.17 2.21
C ARG A 205 16.97 4.44 3.18
N GLU A 206 17.43 5.11 4.23
CA GLU A 206 18.31 4.52 5.24
C GLU A 206 17.51 3.67 6.24
N HIS A 207 16.24 4.02 6.45
CA HIS A 207 15.33 3.34 7.39
C HIS A 207 13.96 3.00 6.76
N PRO A 208 13.92 2.16 5.71
CA PRO A 208 12.69 1.81 5.02
C PRO A 208 11.73 1.01 5.92
N ARG A 209 10.44 0.95 5.58
CA ARG A 209 9.48 0.07 6.26
C ARG A 209 9.75 -1.39 5.94
N VAL A 210 10.30 -1.67 4.78
CA VAL A 210 10.70 -3.00 4.33
C VAL A 210 12.19 -2.98 3.99
N ALA A 211 13.03 -3.36 4.96
CA ALA A 211 14.47 -3.48 4.76
C ALA A 211 14.80 -4.82 4.09
N LEU A 212 15.49 -4.77 2.96
CA LEU A 212 15.80 -5.94 2.12
C LEU A 212 17.32 -6.18 2.03
N PRO A 213 17.77 -7.43 1.89
CA PRO A 213 19.20 -7.75 1.75
C PRO A 213 19.73 -7.49 0.34
N SER A 214 18.84 -7.41 -0.65
CA SER A 214 19.13 -7.14 -2.06
C SER A 214 17.88 -6.60 -2.76
N ALA A 215 18.03 -6.15 -4.01
CA ALA A 215 16.88 -5.75 -4.82
C ALA A 215 15.92 -6.92 -5.06
N ARG A 216 14.64 -6.62 -5.25
CA ARG A 216 13.65 -7.63 -5.60
C ARG A 216 13.79 -8.07 -7.07
N PRO A 217 13.48 -9.33 -7.39
CA PRO A 217 13.14 -10.42 -6.48
C PRO A 217 14.34 -10.84 -5.63
N VAL A 218 14.14 -10.94 -4.31
CA VAL A 218 15.22 -11.34 -3.40
C VAL A 218 15.61 -12.78 -3.70
N ARG A 219 16.89 -13.02 -3.94
CA ARG A 219 17.49 -14.34 -4.14
C ARG A 219 18.56 -14.55 -3.07
N CYS A 220 18.38 -15.58 -2.26
CA CYS A 220 19.38 -15.98 -1.28
C CYS A 220 20.23 -17.11 -1.86
N ALA A 221 21.54 -17.06 -1.63
CA ALA A 221 22.49 -18.08 -2.06
C ALA A 221 23.19 -18.66 -0.82
N PRO A 222 23.55 -19.95 -0.83
CA PRO A 222 24.47 -20.49 0.17
C PRO A 222 25.77 -19.65 0.18
N ALA A 223 26.38 -19.47 1.34
CA ALA A 223 27.73 -18.91 1.38
C ALA A 223 28.64 -19.80 0.52
N GLU A 224 29.37 -19.20 -0.42
CA GLU A 224 30.39 -19.93 -1.18
C GLU A 224 31.37 -20.55 -0.18
N ALA A 225 31.58 -21.87 -0.28
CA ALA A 225 32.65 -22.52 0.47
C ALA A 225 33.98 -21.86 0.06
N PRO A 226 34.88 -21.54 1.00
CA PRO A 226 36.17 -20.98 0.65
C PRO A 226 36.85 -21.92 -0.36
N THR A 227 37.20 -21.38 -1.52
CA THR A 227 38.02 -22.07 -2.52
C THR A 227 39.30 -22.52 -1.84
N ALA A 228 39.43 -23.83 -1.62
CA ALA A 228 40.71 -24.42 -1.24
C ALA A 228 41.70 -24.17 -2.38
N GLU A 229 42.85 -23.61 -2.02
CA GLU A 229 43.98 -23.22 -2.90
C GLU A 229 44.42 -24.32 -3.88
#